data_AF-A0A7X6ZNI9-F1
#
_entry.id   AF-A0A7X6ZNI9-F1
#
_cell.length_a   1.000
_cell.length_b   1.000
_cell.length_c   1.000
_cell.angle_alpha   90.00
_cell.angle_beta   90.00
_cell.angle_gamma   90.00
#
_symmetry.space_group_name_H-M   'P 1'
#
loop_
_entity.id
_entity.type
_entity.pdbx_description
1 polymer ?
#
loop_
_entity_poly.entity_id
_entity_poly.type
_entity_poly.pdbx_seq_one_letter_code
_entity_poly.pdbx_strand_id
1 'polypeptide(L)'
;MSILIIRKSGRTTRITTNESSLSVDWIEVDGRKYLFGIANNPAQTTVSIIDPLNGVVIANEHYQVTLGIKTTVDNKAYLGAGATDIPFQLWVMTFDGKNLTKEIVVDLPQEKKDKMIASTTERVTIPTFDVDPKTGETRQLHAYILTPENPLPEGEEIVMIQSFYGGGNSYDIEHQIFNAAGMYVLSPSPRGTSGFGRDFAALNDRDLGGNEIIDIIYCAQYISEKLGVLSV
;
A
#
# COMPACT_ATOMS: atom_id res chain seq x y z
N MET A 1 3.86 -15.35 -0.54
CA MET A 1 5.13 -16.08 -0.79
C MET A 1 5.33 -16.16 -2.29
N SER A 2 6.24 -15.37 -2.86
CA SER A 2 6.55 -15.44 -4.30
C SER A 2 7.66 -16.46 -4.55
N ILE A 3 7.44 -17.38 -5.49
CA ILE A 3 8.40 -18.39 -5.95
C ILE A 3 8.65 -18.08 -7.43
N LEU A 4 9.90 -17.80 -7.82
CA LEU A 4 10.26 -17.75 -9.24
C LEU A 4 10.67 -19.15 -9.71
N ILE A 5 10.07 -19.61 -10.81
CA ILE A 5 10.32 -20.94 -11.38
C ILE A 5 11.26 -20.81 -12.58
N ILE A 6 12.47 -21.38 -12.50
CA ILE A 6 13.36 -21.51 -13.66
C ILE A 6 13.05 -22.85 -14.35
N ARG A 7 12.30 -22.79 -15.45
CA ARG A 7 11.70 -23.95 -16.15
C ARG A 7 12.70 -24.90 -16.83
N LYS A 8 14.01 -24.57 -16.89
CA LYS A 8 14.97 -25.29 -17.73
C LYS A 8 15.40 -26.66 -17.20
N SER A 9 15.16 -26.97 -15.92
CA SER A 9 15.64 -28.20 -15.26
C SER A 9 14.55 -29.04 -14.59
N GLY A 10 13.29 -28.61 -14.63
CA GLY A 10 12.20 -29.22 -13.84
C GLY A 10 12.37 -29.04 -12.31
N ARG A 11 13.39 -28.31 -11.86
CA ARG A 11 13.63 -28.02 -10.44
C ARG A 11 13.13 -26.61 -10.10
N THR A 12 12.35 -26.52 -9.03
CA THR A 12 11.94 -25.25 -8.44
C THR A 12 12.98 -24.80 -7.43
N THR A 13 13.49 -23.58 -7.60
CA THR A 13 14.43 -22.95 -6.67
C THR A 13 13.79 -21.69 -6.10
N ARG A 14 13.79 -21.55 -4.78
CA ARG A 14 13.36 -20.31 -4.13
C ARG A 14 14.47 -19.26 -4.29
N ILE A 15 14.15 -18.15 -4.93
CA ILE A 15 15.09 -17.04 -5.16
C ILE A 15 14.93 -15.93 -4.11
N THR A 16 13.71 -15.72 -3.59
CA THR A 16 13.43 -14.64 -2.63
C THR A 16 12.80 -15.17 -1.35
N THR A 17 13.08 -14.49 -0.24
CA THR A 17 12.55 -14.83 1.09
C THR A 17 11.53 -13.83 1.65
N ASN A 18 11.09 -12.86 0.82
CA ASN A 18 10.21 -11.76 1.21
C ASN A 18 8.96 -12.24 1.96
N GLU A 19 8.60 -11.49 3.00
CA GLU A 19 7.41 -11.73 3.82
C GLU A 19 6.12 -11.33 3.10
N SER A 20 6.19 -10.27 2.28
CA SER A 20 5.12 -9.81 1.41
C SER A 20 5.23 -10.39 0.00
N SER A 21 4.13 -10.30 -0.75
CA SER A 21 4.11 -10.69 -2.16
C SER A 21 4.99 -9.76 -2.99
N LEU A 22 5.72 -10.35 -3.92
CA LEU A 22 6.59 -9.65 -4.87
C LEU A 22 6.04 -9.83 -6.29
N SER A 23 5.77 -8.71 -6.96
CA SER A 23 5.60 -8.64 -8.41
C SER A 23 6.96 -8.46 -9.05
N VAL A 24 7.28 -9.22 -10.10
CA VAL A 24 8.60 -9.18 -10.74
C VAL A 24 8.48 -9.11 -12.26
N ASP A 25 9.45 -8.45 -12.89
CA ASP A 25 9.71 -8.55 -14.32
C ASP A 25 11.22 -8.48 -14.60
N TRP A 26 11.64 -8.81 -15.81
CA TRP A 26 13.04 -8.82 -16.21
C TRP A 26 13.49 -7.44 -16.68
N ILE A 27 14.69 -7.03 -16.26
CA ILE A 27 15.45 -5.94 -16.87
C ILE A 27 16.83 -6.46 -17.27
N GLU A 28 17.50 -5.75 -18.19
CA GLU A 28 18.81 -6.13 -18.72
C GLU A 28 19.76 -4.93 -18.75
N VAL A 29 20.98 -5.11 -18.25
CA VAL A 29 22.08 -4.13 -18.30
C VAL A 29 23.31 -4.83 -18.86
N ASP A 30 23.88 -4.31 -19.94
CA ASP A 30 25.09 -4.85 -20.59
C ASP A 30 25.02 -6.37 -20.86
N GLY A 31 23.86 -6.86 -21.30
CA GLY A 31 23.63 -8.28 -21.59
C GLY A 31 23.37 -9.16 -20.35
N ARG A 32 23.37 -8.60 -19.14
CA ARG A 32 23.06 -9.30 -17.90
C ARG A 32 21.64 -9.02 -17.43
N LYS A 33 20.89 -10.08 -17.15
CA LYS A 33 19.50 -10.00 -16.66
C LYS A 33 19.42 -9.91 -15.15
N TYR A 34 18.48 -9.09 -14.69
CA TYR A 34 18.11 -8.94 -13.29
C TYR A 34 16.60 -9.01 -13.14
N LEU A 35 16.13 -9.35 -11.93
CA LEU A 35 14.72 -9.23 -11.59
C LEU A 35 14.47 -7.84 -11.02
N PHE A 36 13.60 -7.07 -11.67
CA PHE A 36 13.00 -5.87 -11.11
C PHE A 36 11.79 -6.28 -10.28
N GLY A 37 11.87 -6.12 -8.96
CA GLY A 37 10.84 -6.53 -8.02
C GLY A 37 10.11 -5.34 -7.38
N ILE A 38 8.80 -5.44 -7.24
CA ILE A 38 7.95 -4.52 -6.48
C ILE A 38 7.21 -5.30 -5.40
N ALA A 39 7.41 -4.89 -4.16
CA ALA A 39 6.63 -5.36 -3.02
C ALA A 39 5.82 -4.19 -2.47
N ASN A 40 4.54 -4.13 -2.84
CA ASN A 40 3.60 -3.18 -2.25
C ASN A 40 3.10 -3.75 -0.91
N ASN A 41 3.11 -2.94 0.12
CA ASN A 41 2.23 -3.11 1.27
C ASN A 41 1.47 -1.80 1.50
N PRO A 42 0.37 -1.82 2.27
CA PRO A 42 -0.45 -0.62 2.42
C PRO A 42 0.29 0.58 3.06
N ALA A 43 1.36 0.30 3.82
CA ALA A 43 2.19 1.31 4.45
C ALA A 43 3.41 1.79 3.64
N GLN A 44 3.85 1.10 2.58
CA GLN A 44 4.96 1.49 1.72
C GLN A 44 5.15 0.50 0.58
N THR A 45 5.87 0.94 -0.45
CA THR A 45 6.35 0.09 -1.53
C THR A 45 7.87 -0.02 -1.50
N THR A 46 8.37 -1.24 -1.64
CA THR A 46 9.79 -1.51 -1.86
C THR A 46 10.01 -1.90 -3.31
N VAL A 47 10.92 -1.20 -3.98
CA VAL A 47 11.46 -1.59 -5.29
C VAL A 47 12.83 -2.23 -5.07
N SER A 48 13.10 -3.37 -5.70
CA SER A 48 14.37 -4.08 -5.57
C SER A 48 14.88 -4.55 -6.93
N ILE A 49 16.20 -4.49 -7.12
CA ILE A 49 16.90 -5.24 -8.17
C ILE A 49 17.50 -6.48 -7.55
N ILE A 50 17.19 -7.66 -8.09
CA ILE A 50 17.58 -8.95 -7.52
C ILE A 50 18.38 -9.73 -8.56
N ASP A 51 19.54 -10.24 -8.15
CA ASP A 51 20.30 -11.20 -8.94
C ASP A 51 19.55 -12.55 -9.00
N PRO A 52 19.10 -13.00 -10.18
CA PRO A 52 18.32 -14.22 -10.32
C PRO A 52 19.12 -15.49 -9.99
N LEU A 53 20.46 -15.46 -9.96
CA LEU A 53 21.29 -16.64 -9.75
C LEU A 53 21.39 -17.04 -8.28
N ASN A 54 21.35 -16.06 -7.37
CA ASN A 54 21.58 -16.27 -5.94
C ASN A 54 20.56 -15.56 -5.04
N GLY A 55 19.65 -14.74 -5.61
CA GLY A 55 18.62 -14.03 -4.86
C GLY A 55 19.12 -12.78 -4.12
N VAL A 56 20.36 -12.37 -4.34
CA VAL A 56 20.93 -11.18 -3.69
C VAL A 56 20.27 -9.92 -4.23
N VAL A 57 19.79 -9.06 -3.33
CA VAL A 57 19.32 -7.71 -3.65
C VAL A 57 20.52 -6.81 -3.92
N ILE A 58 20.62 -6.29 -5.13
CA ILE A 58 21.73 -5.43 -5.60
C ILE A 58 21.45 -3.96 -5.27
N ALA A 59 20.21 -3.54 -5.44
CA ALA A 59 19.73 -2.20 -5.13
C ALA A 59 18.30 -2.29 -4.60
N ASN A 60 17.93 -1.39 -3.69
CA ASN A 60 16.55 -1.23 -3.26
C ASN A 60 16.23 0.24 -2.99
N GLU A 61 14.95 0.57 -3.09
CA GLU A 61 14.42 1.90 -2.81
C GLU A 61 13.02 1.77 -2.20
N HIS A 62 12.65 2.73 -1.37
CA HIS A 62 11.34 2.76 -0.70
C HIS A 62 10.53 3.98 -1.11
N TYR A 63 9.24 3.78 -1.34
CA TYR A 63 8.32 4.84 -1.79
C TYR A 63 7.00 4.79 -1.04
N GLN A 64 6.41 5.97 -0.82
CA GLN A 64 5.11 6.14 -0.20
C GLN A 64 3.97 6.18 -1.22
N VAL A 65 4.06 5.34 -2.26
CA VAL A 65 3.05 5.17 -3.30
C VAL A 65 2.88 3.67 -3.57
N THR A 66 1.74 3.25 -4.10
CA THR A 66 1.59 1.93 -4.71
C THR A 66 2.15 1.95 -6.13
N LEU A 67 2.96 0.96 -6.49
CA LEU A 67 3.55 0.83 -7.83
C LEU A 67 3.06 -0.45 -8.51
N GLY A 68 2.79 -0.35 -9.81
CA GLY A 68 2.50 -1.50 -10.67
C GLY A 68 3.35 -1.48 -11.92
N ILE A 69 4.09 -2.58 -12.18
CA ILE A 69 4.85 -2.75 -13.43
C ILE A 69 3.86 -2.76 -14.59
N LYS A 70 4.05 -1.85 -15.55
CA LYS A 70 3.29 -1.83 -16.82
C LYS A 70 4.06 -2.55 -17.92
N THR A 71 5.37 -2.33 -17.98
CA THR A 71 6.29 -3.04 -18.88
C THR A 71 7.74 -2.78 -18.46
N THR A 72 8.67 -3.58 -18.96
CA THR A 72 10.12 -3.34 -18.90
C THR A 72 10.72 -3.34 -20.30
N VAL A 73 11.73 -2.49 -20.50
CA VAL A 73 12.50 -2.41 -21.76
C VAL A 73 13.95 -2.15 -21.39
N ASP A 74 14.86 -3.02 -21.83
CA ASP A 74 16.29 -2.98 -21.49
C ASP A 74 16.49 -2.81 -19.98
N ASN A 75 17.14 -1.72 -19.56
CA ASN A 75 17.43 -1.43 -18.16
C ASN A 75 16.36 -0.60 -17.45
N LYS A 76 15.16 -0.47 -18.05
CA LYS A 76 14.08 0.39 -17.56
C LYS A 76 12.83 -0.39 -17.20
N ALA A 77 12.16 0.05 -16.13
CA ALA A 77 10.81 -0.35 -15.77
C ALA A 77 9.87 0.85 -15.84
N TYR A 78 8.74 0.68 -16.53
CA TYR A 78 7.67 1.67 -16.62
C TYR A 78 6.58 1.29 -15.63
N LEU A 79 6.30 2.19 -14.69
CA LEU A 79 5.47 1.90 -13.53
C LEU A 79 4.27 2.84 -13.51
N GLY A 80 3.08 2.30 -13.33
CA GLY A 80 1.96 3.10 -12.86
C GLY A 80 2.12 3.34 -11.37
N ALA A 81 2.04 4.59 -10.95
CA ALA A 81 2.11 4.99 -9.55
C ALA A 81 0.79 5.64 -9.12
N GLY A 82 0.36 5.34 -7.90
CA GLY A 82 -0.81 5.95 -7.27
C GLY A 82 -0.67 5.94 -5.75
N ALA A 83 -1.40 6.82 -5.10
CA ALA A 83 -1.47 6.97 -3.65
C ALA A 83 -2.84 7.59 -3.31
N THR A 84 -3.19 7.71 -2.04
CA THR A 84 -4.46 8.35 -1.63
C THR A 84 -4.64 9.76 -2.21
N ASP A 85 -3.53 10.47 -2.43
CA ASP A 85 -3.43 11.82 -2.98
C ASP A 85 -2.76 11.86 -4.38
N ILE A 86 -2.50 10.71 -5.00
CA ILE A 86 -1.96 10.63 -6.36
C ILE A 86 -2.91 9.79 -7.21
N PRO A 87 -3.80 10.42 -8.00
CA PRO A 87 -4.73 9.70 -8.85
C PRO A 87 -4.02 8.78 -9.84
N PHE A 88 -2.97 9.29 -10.49
CA PHE A 88 -2.16 8.53 -11.43
C PHE A 88 -0.87 9.28 -11.79
N GLN A 89 0.23 8.53 -11.85
CA GLN A 89 1.48 8.94 -12.49
C GLN A 89 2.08 7.77 -13.28
N LEU A 90 2.87 8.09 -14.32
CA LEU A 90 3.77 7.14 -14.96
C LEU A 90 5.21 7.45 -14.55
N TRP A 91 5.85 6.49 -13.93
CA TRP A 91 7.25 6.57 -13.55
C TRP A 91 8.10 5.73 -14.50
N VAL A 92 9.33 6.17 -14.75
CA VAL A 92 10.38 5.37 -15.35
C VAL A 92 11.45 5.16 -14.29
N MET A 93 11.73 3.90 -13.97
CA MET A 93 12.88 3.53 -13.15
C MET A 93 13.96 2.93 -14.02
N THR A 94 15.16 3.50 -13.95
CA THR A 94 16.32 3.05 -14.72
C THR A 94 17.36 2.48 -13.77
N PHE A 95 17.86 1.28 -14.08
CA PHE A 95 18.97 0.66 -13.36
C PHE A 95 20.26 0.76 -14.17
N ASP A 96 21.32 1.31 -13.59
CA ASP A 96 22.62 1.49 -14.28
C ASP A 96 23.61 0.32 -14.05
N GLY A 97 23.17 -0.75 -13.40
CA GLY A 97 24.03 -1.85 -12.94
C GLY A 97 24.39 -1.77 -11.45
N LYS A 98 24.16 -0.62 -10.82
CA LYS A 98 24.42 -0.39 -9.39
C LYS A 98 23.31 0.39 -8.68
N ASN A 99 22.77 1.44 -9.30
CA ASN A 99 21.82 2.36 -8.71
C ASN A 99 20.49 2.34 -9.46
N LEU A 100 19.41 2.57 -8.73
CA LEU A 100 18.10 2.88 -9.29
C LEU A 100 17.92 4.39 -9.36
N THR A 101 17.47 4.88 -10.51
CA THR A 101 17.07 6.28 -10.69
C THR A 101 15.61 6.32 -11.11
N LYS A 102 14.88 7.30 -10.58
CA LYS A 102 13.45 7.50 -10.84
C LYS A 102 13.21 8.80 -11.58
N GLU A 103 12.39 8.74 -12.61
CA GLU A 103 11.83 9.89 -13.31
C GLU A 103 10.30 9.78 -13.36
N ILE A 104 9.58 10.88 -13.14
CA ILE A 104 8.13 10.96 -13.38
C ILE A 104 7.95 11.53 -14.79
N VAL A 105 7.47 10.71 -15.72
CA VAL A 105 7.34 11.08 -17.14
C VAL A 105 5.91 11.46 -17.53
N VAL A 106 4.92 11.07 -16.74
CA VAL A 106 3.54 11.52 -16.86
C VAL A 106 2.99 11.82 -15.47
N ASP A 107 2.42 13.01 -15.32
CA ASP A 107 1.67 13.46 -14.16
C ASP A 107 0.46 14.29 -14.62
N LEU A 108 -0.54 14.41 -13.76
CA LEU A 108 -1.65 15.33 -13.99
C LEU A 108 -1.20 16.78 -13.75
N PRO A 109 -1.67 17.75 -14.55
CA PRO A 109 -1.47 19.17 -14.25
C PRO A 109 -1.97 19.51 -12.85
N GLN A 110 -1.27 20.40 -12.14
CA GLN A 110 -1.61 20.75 -10.75
C GLN A 110 -3.06 21.19 -10.60
N GLU A 111 -3.57 22.04 -11.51
CA GLU A 111 -4.96 22.51 -11.51
C GLU A 111 -6.00 21.36 -11.58
N LYS A 112 -5.64 20.22 -12.18
CA LYS A 112 -6.52 19.04 -12.21
C LYS A 112 -6.44 18.27 -10.91
N LYS A 113 -5.25 18.15 -10.31
CA LYS A 113 -5.05 17.51 -9.01
C LYS A 113 -5.83 18.24 -7.91
N ASP A 114 -5.75 19.57 -7.89
CA ASP A 114 -6.46 20.42 -6.93
C ASP A 114 -8.00 20.29 -7.03
N LYS A 115 -8.52 19.81 -8.17
CA LYS A 115 -9.96 19.55 -8.37
C LYS A 115 -10.37 18.11 -8.07
N MET A 116 -9.40 17.20 -7.96
CA MET A 116 -9.63 15.76 -7.78
C MET A 116 -9.36 15.33 -6.33
N ILE A 117 -8.42 16.00 -5.66
CA ILE A 117 -8.02 15.69 -4.30
C ILE A 117 -8.72 16.69 -3.40
N ALA A 118 -9.72 16.23 -2.65
CA ALA A 118 -10.53 17.07 -1.76
C ALA A 118 -10.12 16.92 -0.29
N SER A 119 -8.94 16.34 -0.04
CA SER A 119 -8.48 15.99 1.30
C SER A 119 -6.97 16.08 1.47
N THR A 120 -6.56 16.29 2.71
CA THR A 120 -5.21 15.95 3.17
C THR A 120 -5.22 14.56 3.79
N THR A 121 -4.22 13.73 3.47
CA THR A 121 -4.11 12.37 4.03
C THR A 121 -3.13 12.29 5.19
N GLU A 122 -3.55 11.66 6.28
CA GLU A 122 -2.70 11.21 7.39
C GLU A 122 -2.63 9.68 7.41
N ARG A 123 -1.43 9.13 7.57
CA ARG A 123 -1.23 7.70 7.84
C ARG A 123 -1.16 7.47 9.33
N VAL A 124 -1.93 6.52 9.84
CA VAL A 124 -1.97 6.21 11.27
C VAL A 124 -1.83 4.71 11.54
N THR A 125 -1.50 4.40 12.78
CA THR A 125 -1.60 3.05 13.35
C THR A 125 -2.55 3.06 14.52
N ILE A 126 -3.50 2.14 14.53
CA ILE A 126 -4.59 2.07 15.51
C ILE A 126 -4.43 0.79 16.33
N PRO A 127 -4.34 0.86 17.67
CA PRO A 127 -4.32 -0.33 18.51
C PRO A 127 -5.68 -1.04 18.45
N THR A 128 -5.67 -2.38 18.46
CA THR A 128 -6.88 -3.20 18.56
C THR A 128 -6.94 -3.97 19.88
N PHE A 129 -7.92 -4.85 20.05
CA PHE A 129 -8.26 -5.51 21.32
C PHE A 129 -7.31 -6.64 21.74
N ASP A 130 -6.57 -7.25 20.82
CA ASP A 130 -5.72 -8.41 21.09
C ASP A 130 -4.22 -8.08 21.10
N VAL A 131 -3.45 -9.01 21.68
CA VAL A 131 -1.99 -9.00 21.70
C VAL A 131 -1.50 -9.92 20.59
N ASP A 132 -0.54 -9.46 19.78
CA ASP A 132 0.12 -10.33 18.81
C ASP A 132 1.01 -11.33 19.56
N PRO A 133 0.76 -12.65 19.45
CA PRO A 133 1.52 -13.65 20.19
C PRO A 133 3.00 -13.73 19.77
N LYS A 134 3.37 -13.20 18.61
CA LYS A 134 4.76 -13.18 18.14
C LYS A 134 5.58 -12.07 18.78
N THR A 135 4.96 -10.91 19.02
CA THR A 135 5.66 -9.73 19.55
C THR A 135 5.39 -9.51 21.04
N GLY A 136 4.26 -10.00 21.55
CA GLY A 136 3.79 -9.72 22.91
C GLY A 136 3.22 -8.31 23.09
N GLU A 137 3.04 -7.56 22.00
CA GLU A 137 2.51 -6.19 21.99
C GLU A 137 1.06 -6.16 21.52
N THR A 138 0.31 -5.13 21.92
CA THR A 138 -1.03 -4.87 21.37
C THR A 138 -0.94 -4.75 19.86
N ARG A 139 -1.73 -5.57 19.14
CA ARG A 139 -1.76 -5.57 17.69
C ARG A 139 -2.14 -4.17 17.19
N GLN A 140 -1.45 -3.73 16.14
CA GLN A 140 -1.68 -2.44 15.49
C GLN A 140 -2.27 -2.66 14.10
N LEU A 141 -3.26 -1.84 13.74
CA LEU A 141 -3.88 -1.79 12.43
C LEU A 141 -3.35 -0.57 11.68
N HIS A 142 -2.98 -0.74 10.42
CA HIS A 142 -2.67 0.39 9.55
C HIS A 142 -3.97 1.06 9.08
N ALA A 143 -3.98 2.38 8.98
CA ALA A 143 -5.10 3.11 8.37
C ALA A 143 -4.64 4.42 7.72
N TYR A 144 -5.49 4.95 6.84
CA TYR A 144 -5.44 6.32 6.37
C TYR A 144 -6.64 7.11 6.91
N ILE A 145 -6.39 8.33 7.36
CA ILE A 145 -7.41 9.34 7.64
C ILE A 145 -7.33 10.38 6.54
N LEU A 146 -8.43 10.59 5.83
CA LEU A 146 -8.56 11.65 4.85
C LEU A 146 -9.41 12.75 5.47
N THR A 147 -8.76 13.87 5.75
CA THR A 147 -9.38 15.07 6.31
C THR A 147 -9.85 15.94 5.15
N PRO A 148 -11.15 16.31 5.07
CA PRO A 148 -11.67 17.15 4.02
C PRO A 148 -11.03 18.54 4.08
N GLU A 149 -10.76 19.15 2.93
CA GLU A 149 -10.23 20.53 2.87
C GLU A 149 -11.22 21.56 3.44
N ASN A 150 -12.52 21.28 3.31
CA ASN A 150 -13.61 22.11 3.80
C ASN A 150 -14.52 21.25 4.69
N PRO A 151 -14.15 20.99 5.95
CA PRO A 151 -14.97 20.17 6.86
C PRO A 151 -16.34 20.80 7.14
N LEU A 152 -17.30 19.96 7.51
CA LEU A 152 -18.57 20.41 8.07
C LEU A 152 -18.36 21.28 9.33
N PRO A 153 -19.35 22.12 9.71
CA PRO A 153 -19.27 22.94 10.92
C PRO A 153 -18.98 22.11 12.18
N GLU A 154 -18.38 22.75 13.17
CA GLU A 154 -18.11 22.14 14.48
C GLU A 154 -19.39 21.57 15.10
N GLY A 155 -19.35 20.29 15.49
CA GLY A 155 -20.49 19.55 16.03
C GLY A 155 -21.39 18.88 14.97
N GLU A 156 -21.11 19.07 13.68
CA GLU A 156 -21.80 18.41 12.57
C GLU A 156 -20.87 17.45 11.80
N GLU A 157 -19.71 17.11 12.35
CA GLU A 157 -18.74 16.26 11.69
C GLU A 157 -19.29 14.85 11.45
N ILE A 158 -19.06 14.34 10.25
CA ILE A 158 -19.40 12.97 9.87
C ILE A 158 -18.13 12.25 9.42
N VAL A 159 -17.97 11.02 9.90
CA VAL A 159 -16.89 10.12 9.49
C VAL A 159 -17.49 8.93 8.75
N MET A 160 -17.04 8.72 7.51
CA MET A 160 -17.22 7.45 6.80
C MET A 160 -16.07 6.51 7.18
N ILE A 161 -16.39 5.31 7.67
CA ILE A 161 -15.39 4.27 7.94
C ILE A 161 -15.54 3.15 6.90
N GLN A 162 -14.51 2.95 6.09
CA GLN A 162 -14.49 1.85 5.12
C GLN A 162 -14.23 0.53 5.85
N SER A 163 -15.26 -0.28 6.05
CA SER A 163 -15.19 -1.52 6.83
C SER A 163 -14.45 -2.67 6.14
N PHE A 164 -14.43 -2.72 4.81
CA PHE A 164 -13.75 -3.77 4.05
C PHE A 164 -12.97 -3.20 2.87
N TYR A 165 -11.87 -3.88 2.54
CA TYR A 165 -10.98 -3.50 1.43
C TYR A 165 -10.38 -2.09 1.58
N GLY A 166 -10.35 -1.56 2.80
CA GLY A 166 -9.74 -0.28 3.14
C GLY A 166 -8.25 -0.36 3.47
N GLY A 167 -7.69 0.80 3.78
CA GLY A 167 -6.31 1.01 4.21
C GLY A 167 -5.26 0.82 3.14
N GLY A 168 -5.65 0.57 1.89
CA GLY A 168 -4.75 0.60 0.74
C GLY A 168 -4.21 2.01 0.47
N ASN A 169 -2.94 2.12 0.07
CA ASN A 169 -2.37 3.38 -0.40
C ASN A 169 -2.75 3.62 -1.87
N SER A 170 -4.01 3.94 -2.12
CA SER A 170 -4.57 4.13 -3.47
C SER A 170 -5.60 5.23 -3.49
N TYR A 171 -5.64 5.96 -4.61
CA TYR A 171 -6.66 6.97 -4.87
C TYR A 171 -8.02 6.29 -5.05
N ASP A 172 -9.01 6.76 -4.29
CA ASP A 172 -10.39 6.28 -4.34
C ASP A 172 -11.33 7.47 -4.62
N ILE A 173 -12.08 7.40 -5.71
CA ILE A 173 -12.99 8.48 -6.13
C ILE A 173 -14.12 8.67 -5.10
N GLU A 174 -14.61 7.59 -4.50
CA GLU A 174 -15.69 7.65 -3.51
C GLU A 174 -15.22 8.38 -2.26
N HIS A 175 -13.99 8.12 -1.80
CA HIS A 175 -13.41 8.86 -0.68
C HIS A 175 -13.35 10.36 -0.97
N GLN A 176 -12.88 10.74 -2.17
CA GLN A 176 -12.81 12.15 -2.55
C GLN A 176 -14.20 12.80 -2.66
N ILE A 177 -15.23 12.06 -3.06
CA ILE A 177 -16.62 12.55 -3.06
C ILE A 177 -17.09 12.85 -1.63
N PHE A 178 -16.82 11.95 -0.67
CA PHE A 178 -17.16 12.20 0.74
C PHE A 178 -16.37 13.37 1.31
N ASN A 179 -15.07 13.47 1.02
CA ASN A 179 -14.25 14.59 1.46
C ASN A 179 -14.69 15.92 0.84
N ALA A 180 -15.10 15.94 -0.44
CA ALA A 180 -15.66 17.13 -1.08
C ALA A 180 -17.00 17.57 -0.46
N ALA A 181 -17.75 16.65 0.16
CA ALA A 181 -18.95 16.94 0.93
C ALA A 181 -18.65 17.37 2.39
N GLY A 182 -17.38 17.52 2.76
CA GLY A 182 -16.95 17.93 4.10
C GLY A 182 -16.92 16.80 5.13
N MET A 183 -17.03 15.53 4.69
CA MET A 183 -16.97 14.36 5.56
C MET A 183 -15.53 13.85 5.68
N TYR A 184 -15.17 13.34 6.86
CA TYR A 184 -13.92 12.62 7.06
C TYR A 184 -14.05 11.19 6.52
N VAL A 185 -12.93 10.63 6.07
CA VAL A 185 -12.85 9.21 5.73
C VAL A 185 -11.77 8.54 6.55
N LEU A 186 -12.12 7.47 7.25
CA LEU A 186 -11.16 6.52 7.82
C LEU A 186 -11.16 5.26 6.95
N SER A 187 -10.02 4.94 6.36
CA SER A 187 -9.81 3.73 5.57
C SER A 187 -8.79 2.84 6.31
N PRO A 188 -9.25 1.92 7.18
CA PRO A 188 -8.39 1.00 7.91
C PRO A 188 -8.12 -0.30 7.13
N SER A 189 -7.00 -0.95 7.45
CA SER A 189 -6.68 -2.32 7.06
C SER A 189 -6.92 -3.26 8.24
N PRO A 190 -8.14 -3.79 8.44
CA PRO A 190 -8.43 -4.75 9.51
C PRO A 190 -7.68 -6.07 9.27
N ARG A 191 -7.63 -6.93 10.30
CA ARG A 191 -7.02 -8.27 10.19
C ARG A 191 -7.62 -9.05 9.02
N GLY A 192 -6.80 -9.88 8.37
CA GLY A 192 -7.18 -10.54 7.11
C GLY A 192 -6.82 -9.73 5.84
N THR A 193 -6.46 -8.45 5.97
CA THR A 193 -6.02 -7.63 4.83
C THR A 193 -4.73 -8.17 4.20
N SER A 194 -4.69 -8.26 2.88
CA SER A 194 -3.50 -8.68 2.14
C SER A 194 -2.39 -7.62 2.16
N GLY A 195 -1.14 -8.01 1.91
CA GLY A 195 0.00 -7.08 1.83
C GLY A 195 0.84 -6.99 3.11
N PHE A 196 0.29 -7.37 4.27
CA PHE A 196 1.02 -7.49 5.56
C PHE A 196 1.61 -8.89 5.81
N GLY A 197 1.70 -9.71 4.76
CA GLY A 197 2.17 -11.08 4.84
C GLY A 197 1.06 -12.09 5.10
N ARG A 198 1.40 -13.38 4.92
CA ARG A 198 0.44 -14.49 4.99
C ARG A 198 -0.25 -14.58 6.35
N ASP A 199 0.52 -14.42 7.41
CA ASP A 199 0.02 -14.71 8.76
C ASP A 199 -0.99 -13.64 9.21
N PHE A 200 -0.82 -12.37 8.81
CA PHE A 200 -1.83 -11.34 9.04
C PHE A 200 -3.07 -11.55 8.16
N ALA A 201 -2.88 -11.95 6.90
CA ALA A 201 -3.97 -12.25 5.99
C ALA A 201 -4.81 -13.48 6.39
N ALA A 202 -4.25 -14.39 7.21
CA ALA A 202 -4.93 -15.59 7.71
C ALA A 202 -5.66 -15.38 9.05
N LEU A 203 -5.63 -14.16 9.62
CA LEU A 203 -6.22 -13.90 10.94
C LEU A 203 -7.76 -13.99 10.98
N ASN A 204 -8.41 -13.96 9.82
CA ASN A 204 -9.85 -14.18 9.68
C ASN A 204 -10.19 -15.58 9.14
N ASP A 205 -9.21 -16.49 9.03
CA ASP A 205 -9.47 -17.86 8.62
C ASP A 205 -10.41 -18.53 9.63
N ARG A 206 -11.58 -18.98 9.12
CA ARG A 206 -12.68 -19.55 9.92
C ARG A 206 -13.35 -18.58 10.88
N ASP A 207 -13.15 -17.27 10.70
CA ASP A 207 -13.69 -16.19 11.54
C ASP A 207 -14.18 -15.00 10.69
N LEU A 208 -14.70 -15.26 9.47
CA LEU A 208 -15.25 -14.20 8.61
C LEU A 208 -16.48 -13.55 9.26
N GLY A 209 -16.46 -12.22 9.36
CA GLY A 209 -17.44 -11.41 10.08
C GLY A 209 -17.22 -11.38 11.60
N GLY A 210 -16.10 -11.92 12.09
CA GLY A 210 -15.77 -12.00 13.50
C GLY A 210 -14.85 -10.87 13.93
N ASN A 211 -13.60 -11.21 14.23
CA ASN A 211 -12.65 -10.28 14.84
C ASN A 211 -12.28 -9.08 13.95
N GLU A 212 -12.42 -9.18 12.63
CA GLU A 212 -12.24 -8.01 11.75
C GLU A 212 -13.35 -6.96 11.95
N ILE A 213 -14.54 -7.35 12.42
CA ILE A 213 -15.59 -6.38 12.79
C ILE A 213 -15.23 -5.66 14.08
N ILE A 214 -14.63 -6.38 15.04
CA ILE A 214 -14.14 -5.77 16.28
C ILE A 214 -13.00 -4.78 15.98
N ASP A 215 -12.12 -5.09 15.02
CA ASP A 215 -11.12 -4.14 14.53
C ASP A 215 -11.75 -2.82 14.04
N ILE A 216 -12.87 -2.90 13.31
CA ILE A 216 -13.61 -1.72 12.85
C ILE A 216 -14.22 -0.93 14.02
N ILE A 217 -14.71 -1.60 15.07
CA ILE A 217 -15.21 -0.94 16.28
C ILE A 217 -14.09 -0.15 16.97
N TYR A 218 -12.88 -0.72 17.07
CA TYR A 218 -11.72 -0.03 17.63
C TYR A 218 -11.27 1.14 16.75
N CYS A 219 -11.36 1.00 15.42
CA CYS A 219 -11.13 2.11 14.50
C CYS A 219 -12.15 3.25 14.70
N ALA A 220 -13.43 2.91 14.91
CA ALA A 220 -14.48 3.89 15.19
C ALA A 220 -14.26 4.62 16.51
N GLN A 221 -13.86 3.91 17.57
CA GLN A 221 -13.49 4.51 18.86
C GLN A 221 -12.30 5.46 18.70
N TYR A 222 -11.24 5.01 18.03
CA TYR A 222 -10.04 5.81 17.80
C TYR A 222 -10.35 7.12 17.07
N ILE A 223 -11.10 7.08 15.97
CA ILE A 223 -11.39 8.30 15.20
C ILE A 223 -12.37 9.22 15.94
N SER A 224 -13.28 8.63 16.72
CA SER A 224 -14.20 9.38 17.59
C SER A 224 -13.44 10.18 18.64
N GLU A 225 -12.50 9.55 19.33
CA GLU A 225 -11.62 10.21 20.31
C GLU A 225 -10.72 11.26 19.65
N LYS A 226 -10.14 10.93 18.49
CA LYS A 226 -9.22 11.84 17.77
C LYS A 226 -9.91 13.11 17.28
N LEU A 227 -11.14 13.00 16.79
CA LEU A 227 -11.90 14.14 16.25
C LEU A 227 -12.83 14.80 17.27
N GLY A 228 -13.04 14.20 18.44
CA GLY A 228 -14.02 14.67 19.41
C GLY A 228 -15.48 14.45 18.99
N VAL A 229 -15.73 13.50 18.07
CA VAL A 229 -17.08 13.15 17.62
C VAL A 229 -17.63 12.00 18.46
N LEU A 230 -18.88 12.08 18.89
CA LEU A 230 -19.50 11.02 19.68
C LEU A 230 -19.81 9.81 18.79
N SER A 231 -19.21 8.64 19.10
CA SER A 231 -19.69 7.36 18.58
C SER A 231 -21.03 7.02 19.25
N VAL A 232 -22.09 6.89 18.45
CA VAL A 232 -23.42 6.42 18.93
C VAL A 232 -23.39 4.92 19.22
#